data_AF-A0A0C9WR78-F1
#
_entry.id   AF-A0A0C9WR78-F1
#
_cell.length_a   1.000
_cell.length_b   1.000
_cell.length_c   1.000
_cell.angle_alpha   90.00
_cell.angle_beta   90.00
_cell.angle_gamma   90.00
#
_symmetry.space_group_name_H-M   'P 1'
#
loop_
_entity.id
_entity.type
_entity.pdbx_description
1 polymer ?
#
loop_
_entity_poly.entity_id
_entity_poly.type
_entity_poly.pdbx_seq_one_letter_code
_entity_poly.pdbx_strand_id
1 'polypeptide(L)'
;VTAAPQTQPFPNLPFKVFSTFVEQTFGSNISLATMLLLLFTMTENPELLSLHARQQHPAEGENKTVASGWICSLSRTIMHQLKDDIKTVFRPGEYQSKQNHQDNKDLKLSIKLDAFAKLLNLTPYDHQGKFKERLRPVSYTAIQAVHAICPDSITCVDQQCASRALLQTTRPRDVPLVTLIEDNISYEDVPILTGKCMQCGAMYYADHECFQDNYGSWTKCYLNST
;
A
#
# COMPACT_ATOMS: atom_id res chain seq x y z
N VAL A 1 -3.38 -29.63 1.15
CA VAL A 1 -3.03 -28.57 2.10
C VAL A 1 -1.69 -28.02 1.67
N THR A 2 -1.68 -26.87 1.01
CA THR A 2 -0.44 -26.17 0.64
C THR A 2 -0.16 -25.16 1.75
N ALA A 3 1.03 -25.20 2.36
CA ALA A 3 1.40 -24.22 3.37
C ALA A 3 1.31 -22.81 2.80
N ALA A 4 0.87 -21.83 3.61
CA ALA A 4 0.89 -20.43 3.19
C ALA A 4 2.32 -20.06 2.75
N PRO A 5 2.49 -19.37 1.61
CA PRO A 5 3.81 -19.00 1.13
C PRO A 5 4.53 -18.18 2.20
N GLN A 6 5.76 -18.57 2.52
CA GLN A 6 6.58 -17.79 3.45
C GLN A 6 6.85 -16.42 2.84
N THR A 7 6.53 -15.36 3.57
CA THR A 7 6.74 -13.97 3.13
C THR A 7 8.01 -13.38 3.72
N GLN A 8 8.55 -12.33 3.08
CA GLN A 8 9.55 -11.44 3.68
C GLN A 8 8.86 -10.15 4.17
N PRO A 9 9.41 -9.45 5.19
CA PRO A 9 8.81 -8.21 5.68
C PRO A 9 8.80 -7.11 4.61
N PHE A 10 7.87 -6.15 4.73
CA PHE A 10 7.91 -4.94 3.93
C PHE A 10 9.25 -4.20 4.13
N PRO A 11 9.88 -3.64 3.08
CA PRO A 11 11.13 -2.90 3.22
C PRO A 11 11.06 -1.80 4.29
N ASN A 12 11.83 -1.96 5.37
CA ASN A 12 11.94 -0.96 6.42
C ASN A 12 13.04 0.06 6.08
N LEU A 13 12.67 1.10 5.35
CA LEU A 13 13.58 2.14 4.87
C LEU A 13 13.22 3.49 5.52
N PRO A 14 14.17 4.24 6.12
CA PRO A 14 13.89 5.57 6.62
C PRO A 14 13.37 6.47 5.49
N PHE A 15 12.28 7.20 5.76
CA PHE A 15 11.64 8.05 4.74
C PHE A 15 12.62 9.06 4.13
N LYS A 16 13.56 9.61 4.91
CA LYS A 16 14.61 10.51 4.40
C LYS A 16 15.49 9.86 3.32
N VAL A 17 15.84 8.58 3.49
CA VAL A 17 16.65 7.84 2.52
C VAL A 17 15.84 7.60 1.24
N PHE A 18 14.56 7.23 1.40
CA PHE A 18 13.62 7.09 0.30
C PHE A 18 13.44 8.40 -0.47
N SER A 19 13.11 9.51 0.22
CA SER A 19 12.85 10.80 -0.41
C SER A 19 14.07 11.32 -1.14
N THR A 20 15.26 11.20 -0.54
CA THR A 20 16.53 11.57 -1.17
C THR A 20 16.77 10.76 -2.44
N PHE A 21 16.51 9.44 -2.42
CA PHE A 21 16.63 8.60 -3.60
C PHE A 21 15.67 9.05 -4.70
N VAL A 22 14.42 9.37 -4.37
CA VAL A 22 13.40 9.81 -5.34
C VAL A 22 13.86 11.11 -6.01
N GLU A 23 14.27 12.10 -5.23
CA GLU A 23 14.80 13.38 -5.72
C GLU A 23 16.05 13.18 -6.60
N GLN A 24 16.90 12.21 -6.24
CA GLN A 24 18.15 11.90 -6.94
C GLN A 24 17.96 11.05 -8.20
N THR A 25 16.85 10.34 -8.34
CA THR A 25 16.67 9.33 -9.40
C THR A 25 15.61 9.74 -10.40
N PHE A 26 14.50 10.29 -9.96
CA PHE A 26 13.34 10.58 -10.82
C PHE A 26 13.24 12.07 -11.17
N GLY A 27 12.29 12.41 -12.05
CA GLY A 27 11.99 13.79 -12.39
C GLY A 27 11.35 14.52 -11.20
N SER A 28 11.61 15.83 -11.09
CA SER A 28 11.10 16.67 -9.98
C SER A 28 9.58 16.75 -9.90
N ASN A 29 8.88 16.41 -10.98
CA ASN A 29 7.42 16.49 -11.09
C ASN A 29 6.77 15.10 -11.02
N ILE A 30 7.50 14.06 -10.56
CA ILE A 30 6.92 12.74 -10.34
C ILE A 30 5.80 12.84 -9.28
N SER A 31 4.63 12.28 -9.60
CA SER A 31 3.50 12.30 -8.68
C SER A 31 3.65 11.24 -7.59
N LEU A 32 2.99 11.45 -6.44
CA LEU A 32 2.88 10.42 -5.39
C LEU A 32 2.27 9.12 -5.95
N ALA A 33 1.23 9.22 -6.78
CA ALA A 33 0.57 8.07 -7.38
C ALA A 33 1.53 7.25 -8.26
N THR A 34 2.34 7.92 -9.08
CA THR A 34 3.38 7.28 -9.90
C THR A 34 4.42 6.59 -9.03
N MET A 35 4.86 7.24 -7.95
CA MET A 35 5.87 6.67 -7.05
C MET A 35 5.33 5.43 -6.30
N LEU A 36 4.07 5.47 -5.84
CA LEU A 36 3.40 4.32 -5.24
C LEU A 36 3.24 3.17 -6.25
N LEU A 37 2.86 3.47 -7.50
CA LEU A 37 2.80 2.46 -8.57
C LEU A 37 4.15 1.77 -8.76
N LEU A 38 5.24 2.54 -8.83
CA LEU A 38 6.57 1.97 -8.95
C LEU A 38 6.91 1.12 -7.72
N LEU A 39 6.64 1.61 -6.50
CA LEU A 39 6.90 0.89 -5.26
C LEU A 39 6.19 -0.47 -5.24
N PHE A 40 4.87 -0.48 -5.47
CA PHE A 40 4.07 -1.70 -5.51
C PHE A 40 4.52 -2.63 -6.63
N THR A 41 4.84 -2.09 -7.80
CA THR A 41 5.40 -2.90 -8.89
C THR A 41 6.68 -3.61 -8.45
N MET A 42 7.58 -2.95 -7.72
CA MET A 42 8.81 -3.61 -7.24
C MET A 42 8.51 -4.68 -6.18
N THR A 43 7.62 -4.40 -5.22
CA THR A 43 7.33 -5.32 -4.12
C THR A 43 6.45 -6.52 -4.52
N GLU A 44 5.69 -6.41 -5.62
CA GLU A 44 4.84 -7.49 -6.15
C GLU A 44 5.51 -8.38 -7.20
N ASN A 45 6.75 -8.10 -7.61
CA ASN A 45 7.44 -8.87 -8.66
C ASN A 45 8.75 -9.56 -8.20
N PRO A 46 8.80 -10.26 -7.05
CA PRO A 46 10.03 -10.82 -6.49
C PRO A 46 10.69 -11.89 -7.37
N GLU A 47 9.92 -12.67 -8.14
CA GLU A 47 10.46 -13.66 -9.07
C GLU A 47 11.21 -12.99 -10.23
N LEU A 48 10.62 -11.94 -10.80
CA LEU A 48 11.24 -11.16 -11.88
C LEU A 48 12.53 -10.51 -11.39
N LEU A 49 12.51 -9.93 -10.18
CA LEU A 49 13.71 -9.35 -9.57
C LEU A 49 14.79 -10.40 -9.26
N SER A 50 14.38 -11.62 -8.86
CA SER A 50 15.32 -12.72 -8.66
C SER A 50 16.01 -13.14 -9.97
N LEU A 51 15.24 -13.24 -11.06
CA LEU A 51 15.75 -13.54 -12.40
C LEU A 51 16.70 -12.45 -12.90
N HIS A 52 16.33 -11.19 -12.69
CA HIS A 52 17.19 -10.05 -13.00
C HIS A 52 18.51 -10.10 -12.23
N ALA A 53 18.44 -10.27 -10.91
CA ALA A 53 19.62 -10.29 -10.05
C ALA A 53 20.59 -11.45 -10.37
N ARG A 54 20.07 -12.62 -10.77
CA ARG A 54 20.90 -13.76 -11.22
C ARG A 54 21.73 -13.42 -12.46
N GLN A 55 21.20 -12.60 -13.37
CA GLN A 55 21.95 -12.15 -14.57
C GLN A 55 22.90 -10.97 -14.29
N GLN A 56 22.77 -10.32 -13.13
CA GLN A 56 23.77 -9.36 -12.62
C GLN A 56 24.93 -10.04 -11.89
N HIS A 57 24.73 -11.29 -11.45
CA HIS A 57 25.71 -12.14 -10.76
C HIS A 57 25.95 -13.44 -11.55
N PRO A 58 26.56 -13.33 -12.74
CA PRO A 58 26.81 -14.47 -13.62
C PRO A 58 27.75 -15.52 -13.00
N ALA A 59 27.56 -16.78 -13.39
CA ALA A 59 28.54 -17.83 -13.18
C ALA A 59 29.71 -17.70 -14.17
N GLU A 60 30.76 -18.51 -13.99
CA GLU A 60 31.90 -18.52 -14.91
C GLU A 60 31.44 -18.85 -16.35
N GLY A 61 31.86 -18.03 -17.31
CA GLY A 61 31.45 -18.14 -18.72
C GLY A 61 30.15 -17.40 -19.09
N GLU A 62 29.43 -16.83 -18.12
CA GLU A 62 28.23 -16.01 -18.39
C GLU A 62 28.56 -14.51 -18.46
N ASN A 63 27.82 -13.77 -19.28
CA ASN A 63 27.98 -12.31 -19.41
C ASN A 63 27.27 -11.56 -18.29
N LYS A 64 27.96 -10.61 -17.67
CA LYS A 64 27.37 -9.69 -16.70
C LYS A 64 26.50 -8.65 -17.41
N THR A 65 25.28 -8.46 -16.95
CA THR A 65 24.37 -7.43 -17.47
C THR A 65 24.02 -6.41 -16.39
N VAL A 66 23.93 -5.12 -16.76
CA VAL A 66 23.49 -4.07 -15.83
C VAL A 66 21.97 -4.10 -15.71
N ALA A 67 21.27 -4.07 -16.83
CA ALA A 67 19.84 -4.27 -16.95
C ALA A 67 19.58 -5.51 -17.81
N SER A 68 18.90 -6.49 -17.23
CA SER A 68 18.53 -7.70 -17.95
C SER A 68 17.27 -7.52 -18.80
N GLY A 69 17.02 -8.46 -19.72
CA GLY A 69 15.74 -8.53 -20.45
C GLY A 69 14.52 -8.58 -19.53
N TRP A 70 14.64 -9.15 -18.33
CA TRP A 70 13.56 -9.21 -17.33
C TRP A 70 13.13 -7.82 -16.87
N ILE A 71 14.08 -7.01 -16.42
CA ILE A 71 13.78 -5.65 -15.93
C ILE A 71 13.45 -4.69 -17.08
N CYS A 72 14.02 -4.91 -18.28
CA CYS A 72 13.63 -4.21 -19.49
C CYS A 72 12.18 -4.49 -19.89
N SER A 73 11.72 -5.73 -19.75
CA SER A 73 10.32 -6.08 -19.97
C SER A 73 9.40 -5.36 -18.99
N LEU A 74 9.75 -5.38 -17.69
CA LEU A 74 9.01 -4.67 -16.66
C LEU A 74 8.93 -3.15 -16.93
N SER A 75 10.05 -2.55 -17.33
CA SER A 75 10.13 -1.15 -17.73
C SER A 75 9.13 -0.82 -18.84
N ARG A 76 9.06 -1.65 -19.89
CA ARG A 76 8.12 -1.43 -21.01
C ARG A 76 6.66 -1.48 -20.55
N THR A 77 6.33 -2.43 -19.67
CA THR A 77 4.99 -2.53 -19.07
C THR A 77 4.64 -1.28 -18.27
N ILE A 78 5.57 -0.78 -17.44
CA ILE A 78 5.38 0.47 -16.68
C ILE A 78 5.19 1.66 -17.62
N MET A 79 5.99 1.77 -18.68
CA MET A 79 5.86 2.84 -19.67
C MET A 79 4.50 2.81 -20.36
N HIS A 80 4.02 1.62 -20.71
CA HIS A 80 2.70 1.42 -21.29
C HIS A 80 1.58 1.83 -20.32
N GLN A 81 1.70 1.45 -19.04
CA GLN A 81 0.72 1.78 -18.00
C GLN A 81 0.64 3.29 -17.72
N LEU A 82 1.79 3.96 -17.62
CA LEU A 82 1.87 5.39 -17.29
C LEU A 82 1.58 6.31 -18.48
N LYS A 83 1.60 5.82 -19.72
CA LYS A 83 1.33 6.61 -20.93
C LYS A 83 2.14 7.91 -20.95
N ASP A 84 1.50 9.07 -20.93
CA ASP A 84 2.17 10.38 -20.95
C ASP A 84 2.85 10.74 -19.62
N ASP A 85 2.37 10.21 -18.49
CA ASP A 85 2.91 10.50 -17.16
C ASP A 85 4.33 9.94 -17.00
N ILE A 86 4.73 9.01 -17.86
CA ILE A 86 6.09 8.46 -17.89
C ILE A 86 7.16 9.55 -18.00
N LYS A 87 6.85 10.70 -18.64
CA LYS A 87 7.76 11.83 -18.78
C LYS A 87 8.25 12.34 -17.43
N THR A 88 7.43 12.22 -16.39
CA THR A 88 7.73 12.66 -15.01
C THR A 88 8.71 11.74 -14.28
N VAL A 89 8.82 10.47 -14.71
CA VAL A 89 9.76 9.50 -14.15
C VAL A 89 11.20 9.83 -14.56
N PHE A 90 11.36 10.52 -15.69
CA PHE A 90 12.65 10.93 -16.22
C PHE A 90 13.02 12.34 -15.78
N ARG A 91 14.32 12.57 -15.53
CA ARG A 91 14.84 13.91 -15.27
C ARG A 91 14.85 14.75 -16.55
N PRO A 92 14.92 16.10 -16.43
CA PRO A 92 15.05 16.97 -17.59
C PRO A 92 16.18 16.52 -18.53
N GLY A 93 15.87 16.40 -19.82
CA GLY A 93 16.82 15.93 -20.85
C GLY A 93 16.98 14.40 -20.96
N GLU A 94 16.57 13.61 -19.97
CA GLU A 94 16.67 12.14 -20.05
C GLU A 94 15.67 11.55 -21.05
N TYR A 95 14.46 12.13 -21.10
CA TYR A 95 13.35 11.69 -21.97
C TYR A 95 13.48 12.17 -23.42
N GLN A 96 14.08 13.36 -23.63
CA GLN A 96 14.09 14.10 -24.91
C GLN A 96 15.25 13.72 -25.86
N SER A 97 15.93 12.59 -25.62
CA SER A 97 16.98 12.09 -26.51
C SER A 97 16.46 12.00 -27.96
N LYS A 98 17.00 12.84 -28.86
CA LYS A 98 16.66 12.95 -30.28
C LYS A 98 17.00 11.69 -31.11
N GLN A 99 17.65 10.68 -30.52
CA GLN A 99 17.72 9.35 -31.12
C GLN A 99 16.42 8.58 -30.82
N ASN A 100 15.69 8.25 -31.89
CA ASN A 100 14.45 7.44 -31.96
C ASN A 100 14.57 5.98 -31.42
N HIS A 101 15.53 5.67 -30.55
CA HIS A 101 15.63 4.33 -29.99
C HIS A 101 14.80 4.25 -28.71
N GLN A 102 13.57 3.72 -28.84
CA GLN A 102 12.75 3.25 -27.71
C GLN A 102 13.59 2.43 -26.72
N ASP A 103 14.53 1.63 -27.23
CA ASP A 103 15.50 0.84 -26.48
C ASP A 103 16.31 1.66 -25.46
N ASN A 104 16.61 2.94 -25.74
CA ASN A 104 17.35 3.80 -24.83
C ASN A 104 16.49 4.25 -23.63
N LYS A 105 15.18 4.46 -23.84
CA LYS A 105 14.25 4.86 -22.77
C LYS A 105 13.97 3.68 -21.84
N ASP A 106 13.70 2.51 -22.42
CA ASP A 106 13.47 1.27 -21.68
C ASP A 106 14.71 0.94 -20.82
N LEU A 107 15.91 1.04 -21.40
CA LEU A 107 17.16 0.79 -20.67
C LEU A 107 17.36 1.79 -19.52
N LYS A 108 17.13 3.08 -19.74
CA LYS A 108 17.26 4.10 -18.70
C LYS A 108 16.30 3.86 -17.53
N LEU A 109 15.03 3.57 -17.81
CA LEU A 109 14.08 3.26 -16.76
C LEU A 109 14.46 1.96 -16.04
N SER A 110 14.89 0.94 -16.78
CA SER A 110 15.37 -0.32 -16.20
C SER A 110 16.50 -0.12 -15.20
N ILE A 111 17.45 0.76 -15.50
CA ILE A 111 18.54 1.12 -14.57
C ILE A 111 17.99 1.80 -13.30
N LYS A 112 16.99 2.69 -13.44
CA LYS A 112 16.34 3.31 -12.27
C LYS A 112 15.59 2.27 -11.43
N LEU A 113 14.89 1.33 -12.06
CA LEU A 113 14.18 0.24 -11.38
C LEU A 113 15.14 -0.70 -10.66
N ASP A 114 16.29 -1.03 -11.26
CA ASP A 114 17.34 -1.81 -10.61
C ASP A 114 17.88 -1.09 -9.36
N ALA A 115 18.18 0.20 -9.49
CA ALA A 115 18.61 1.01 -8.35
C ALA A 115 17.52 1.05 -7.25
N PHE A 116 16.25 1.10 -7.64
CA PHE A 116 15.13 1.10 -6.70
C PHE A 116 14.95 -0.26 -6.00
N ALA A 117 15.10 -1.38 -6.72
CA ALA A 117 15.11 -2.71 -6.12
C ALA A 117 16.20 -2.83 -5.05
N LYS A 118 17.40 -2.33 -5.34
CA LYS A 118 18.54 -2.32 -4.42
C LYS A 118 18.27 -1.45 -3.19
N LEU A 119 17.68 -0.26 -3.36
CA LEU A 119 17.27 0.61 -2.26
C LEU A 119 16.30 -0.09 -1.30
N LEU A 120 15.32 -0.81 -1.87
CA LEU A 120 14.31 -1.56 -1.12
C LEU A 120 14.84 -2.89 -0.57
N ASN A 121 16.12 -3.21 -0.76
CA ASN A 121 16.74 -4.48 -0.41
C ASN A 121 16.02 -5.70 -1.03
N LEU A 122 15.44 -5.52 -2.22
CA LEU A 122 14.78 -6.56 -3.01
C LEU A 122 15.79 -7.23 -3.95
N THR A 123 16.84 -7.80 -3.36
CA THR A 123 17.87 -8.57 -4.08
C THR A 123 18.17 -9.87 -3.34
N PRO A 124 18.32 -11.01 -4.05
CA PRO A 124 18.73 -12.28 -3.46
C PRO A 124 20.24 -12.35 -3.14
N TYR A 125 21.01 -11.31 -3.46
CA TYR A 125 22.45 -11.24 -3.27
C TYR A 125 22.83 -10.23 -2.19
N ASP A 126 23.94 -10.49 -1.49
CA ASP A 126 24.50 -9.57 -0.52
C ASP A 126 25.44 -8.52 -1.14
N HIS A 127 25.99 -7.65 -0.31
CA HIS A 127 26.91 -6.60 -0.76
C HIS A 127 28.23 -7.14 -1.33
N GLN A 128 28.56 -8.40 -1.06
CA GLN A 128 29.73 -9.10 -1.61
C GLN A 128 29.38 -9.86 -2.90
N GLY A 129 28.12 -9.82 -3.35
CA GLY A 129 27.64 -10.54 -4.53
C GLY A 129 27.42 -12.03 -4.27
N LYS A 130 27.37 -12.47 -3.00
CA LYS A 130 27.07 -13.85 -2.64
C LYS A 130 25.56 -14.06 -2.59
N PHE A 131 25.10 -15.16 -3.16
CA PHE A 131 23.70 -15.56 -3.10
C PHE A 131 23.31 -15.88 -1.64
N LYS A 132 22.26 -15.22 -1.15
CA LYS A 132 21.69 -15.43 0.18
C LYS A 132 20.54 -16.45 0.10
N GLU A 133 19.45 -16.03 -0.53
CA GLU A 133 18.25 -16.82 -0.72
C GLU A 133 17.42 -16.21 -1.86
N ARG A 134 16.46 -16.97 -2.38
CA ARG A 134 15.50 -16.45 -3.36
C ARG A 134 14.55 -15.45 -2.69
N LEU A 135 14.20 -14.37 -3.39
CA LEU A 135 13.21 -13.43 -2.89
C LEU A 135 11.87 -14.11 -2.66
N ARG A 136 11.25 -13.77 -1.54
CA ARG A 136 9.91 -14.23 -1.16
C ARG A 136 8.89 -13.13 -1.45
N PRO A 137 7.59 -13.46 -1.53
CA PRO A 137 6.54 -12.46 -1.54
C PRO A 137 6.68 -11.48 -0.37
N VAL A 138 6.52 -10.18 -0.64
CA VAL A 138 6.59 -9.14 0.38
C VAL A 138 5.28 -9.14 1.17
N SER A 139 5.38 -9.13 2.50
CA SER A 139 4.23 -8.94 3.38
C SER A 139 3.82 -7.47 3.39
N TYR A 140 2.53 -7.21 3.21
CA TYR A 140 1.94 -5.87 3.25
C TYR A 140 1.32 -5.50 4.61
N THR A 141 1.38 -6.40 5.59
CA THR A 141 0.77 -6.20 6.92
C THR A 141 1.22 -4.90 7.59
N ALA A 142 2.48 -4.49 7.40
CA ALA A 142 3.04 -3.26 7.98
C ALA A 142 2.48 -1.97 7.37
N ILE A 143 1.89 -2.03 6.18
CA ILE A 143 1.31 -0.88 5.47
C ILE A 143 -0.18 -1.04 5.19
N GLN A 144 -0.80 -2.06 5.79
CA GLN A 144 -2.24 -2.27 5.76
C GLN A 144 -2.93 -1.11 6.48
N ALA A 145 -4.09 -0.69 5.97
CA ALA A 145 -4.89 0.33 6.62
C ALA A 145 -5.33 -0.17 8.01
N VAL A 146 -5.39 0.74 8.97
CA VAL A 146 -6.02 0.48 10.26
C VAL A 146 -7.49 0.84 10.12
N HIS A 147 -8.36 -0.13 10.40
CA HIS A 147 -9.80 0.05 10.31
C HIS A 147 -10.37 0.43 11.68
N ALA A 148 -11.51 1.11 11.66
CA ALA A 148 -12.34 1.35 12.84
C ALA A 148 -13.80 1.14 12.42
N ILE A 149 -14.55 0.41 13.25
CA ILE A 149 -15.98 0.22 13.04
C ILE A 149 -16.68 1.35 13.79
N CYS A 150 -17.45 2.19 13.09
CA CYS A 150 -18.18 3.31 13.67
C CYS A 150 -19.61 3.36 13.13
N PRO A 151 -20.51 4.13 13.77
CA PRO A 151 -21.84 4.33 13.23
C PRO A 151 -21.81 5.06 11.89
N ASP A 152 -22.64 4.60 10.95
CA ASP A 152 -22.80 5.25 9.64
C ASP A 152 -23.56 6.59 9.75
N SER A 153 -24.40 6.73 10.78
CA SER A 153 -25.10 7.97 11.10
C SER A 153 -24.12 9.02 11.62
N ILE A 154 -23.93 10.11 10.86
CA ILE A 154 -23.09 11.25 11.27
C ILE A 154 -23.78 12.21 12.25
N THR A 155 -25.11 12.12 12.36
CA THR A 155 -25.95 12.97 13.20
C THR A 155 -27.08 12.17 13.85
N CYS A 156 -27.63 12.67 14.96
CA CYS A 156 -28.82 12.11 15.57
C CYS A 156 -30.03 12.25 14.63
N VAL A 157 -30.70 11.13 14.37
CA VAL A 157 -31.89 11.06 13.49
C VAL A 157 -33.18 11.49 14.19
N ASP A 158 -33.15 11.69 15.51
CA ASP A 158 -34.29 12.19 16.27
C ASP A 158 -34.61 13.64 15.87
N GLN A 159 -35.86 13.89 15.49
CA GLN A 159 -36.35 15.20 15.07
C GLN A 159 -36.15 16.28 16.15
N GLN A 160 -36.26 15.91 17.44
CA GLN A 160 -36.07 16.83 18.56
C GLN A 160 -34.59 17.21 18.73
N CYS A 161 -33.68 16.39 18.21
CA CYS A 161 -32.25 16.61 18.31
C CYS A 161 -31.66 17.45 17.18
N ALA A 162 -32.47 17.89 16.21
CA ALA A 162 -32.07 18.81 15.14
C ALA A 162 -30.72 18.43 14.48
N SER A 163 -30.53 17.15 14.15
CA SER A 163 -29.30 16.62 13.54
C SER A 163 -28.02 16.92 14.33
N ARG A 164 -28.09 16.90 15.66
CA ARG A 164 -26.90 17.05 16.51
C ARG A 164 -25.84 15.99 16.21
N ALA A 165 -24.59 16.41 16.30
CA ALA A 165 -23.44 15.52 16.18
C ALA A 165 -23.45 14.44 17.27
N LEU A 166 -23.04 13.24 16.89
CA LEU A 166 -22.82 12.14 17.82
C LEU A 166 -21.43 12.26 18.41
N LEU A 167 -21.31 12.05 19.72
CA LEU A 167 -20.02 12.06 20.41
C LEU A 167 -19.58 10.64 20.75
N GLN A 168 -18.29 10.35 20.60
CA GLN A 168 -17.70 9.14 21.13
C GLN A 168 -17.48 9.35 22.64
N THR A 169 -18.16 8.57 23.48
CA THR A 169 -18.09 8.70 24.94
C THR A 169 -17.48 7.49 25.65
N THR A 170 -17.24 6.39 24.94
CA THR A 170 -16.65 5.17 25.50
C THR A 170 -15.17 5.41 25.78
N ARG A 171 -14.73 5.16 27.02
CA ARG A 171 -13.32 5.35 27.39
C ARG A 171 -12.45 4.37 26.61
N PRO A 172 -11.20 4.74 26.24
CA PRO A 172 -10.34 3.87 25.44
C PRO A 172 -10.19 2.43 25.98
N ARG A 173 -10.10 2.25 27.31
CA ARG A 173 -10.00 0.93 27.95
C ARG A 173 -11.27 0.08 27.88
N ASP A 174 -12.40 0.70 27.58
CA ASP A 174 -13.73 0.08 27.49
C ASP A 174 -14.14 -0.09 26.01
N VAL A 175 -13.29 0.29 25.05
CA VAL A 175 -13.52 0.08 23.61
C VAL A 175 -13.20 -1.38 23.28
N PRO A 176 -14.17 -2.17 22.79
CA PRO A 176 -13.90 -3.54 22.39
C PRO A 176 -13.10 -3.57 21.09
N LEU A 177 -12.14 -4.50 21.03
CA LEU A 177 -11.34 -4.81 19.85
C LEU A 177 -11.84 -6.12 19.26
N VAL A 178 -12.03 -6.15 17.95
CA VAL A 178 -12.55 -7.31 17.22
C VAL A 178 -11.72 -7.62 15.99
N THR A 179 -11.93 -8.81 15.43
CA THR A 179 -11.44 -9.15 14.09
C THR A 179 -12.49 -8.75 13.06
N LEU A 180 -12.14 -7.81 12.17
CA LEU A 180 -12.95 -7.45 11.00
C LEU A 180 -12.53 -8.31 9.81
N ILE A 181 -13.49 -8.90 9.11
CA ILE A 181 -13.24 -9.66 7.89
C ILE A 181 -13.93 -8.93 6.74
N GLU A 182 -13.15 -8.41 5.79
CA GLU A 182 -13.64 -7.66 4.63
C GLU A 182 -12.91 -8.18 3.37
N ASP A 183 -13.65 -8.55 2.32
CA ASP A 183 -13.11 -9.05 1.05
C ASP A 183 -12.06 -10.19 1.16
N ASN A 184 -12.25 -11.10 2.13
CA ASN A 184 -11.33 -12.20 2.49
C ASN A 184 -10.02 -11.76 3.16
N ILE A 185 -9.91 -10.50 3.59
CA ILE A 185 -8.82 -9.97 4.40
C ILE A 185 -9.28 -9.90 5.86
N SER A 186 -8.44 -10.39 6.77
CA SER A 186 -8.65 -10.30 8.21
C SER A 186 -7.87 -9.12 8.78
N TYR A 187 -8.55 -8.24 9.50
CA TYR A 187 -7.99 -7.11 10.22
C TYR A 187 -8.17 -7.37 11.72
N GLU A 188 -7.06 -7.55 12.42
CA GLU A 188 -7.05 -7.77 13.86
C GLU A 188 -7.12 -6.45 14.64
N ASP A 189 -7.54 -6.54 15.91
CA ASP A 189 -7.58 -5.41 16.84
C ASP A 189 -8.34 -4.17 16.34
N VAL A 190 -9.43 -4.37 15.59
CA VAL A 190 -10.26 -3.28 15.06
C VAL A 190 -11.18 -2.75 16.17
N PRO A 191 -11.11 -1.45 16.53
CA PRO A 191 -11.98 -0.88 17.54
C PRO A 191 -13.41 -0.73 17.04
N ILE A 192 -14.38 -1.11 17.88
CA ILE A 192 -15.79 -0.76 17.67
C ILE A 192 -16.11 0.49 18.48
N LEU A 193 -16.38 1.57 17.75
CA LEU A 193 -16.75 2.85 18.28
C LEU A 193 -18.26 3.00 18.31
N THR A 194 -18.75 3.73 19.30
CA THR A 194 -20.17 4.05 19.46
C THR A 194 -20.34 5.55 19.52
N GLY A 195 -21.39 6.04 18.87
CA GLY A 195 -21.79 7.44 18.91
C GLY A 195 -22.89 7.63 19.94
N LYS A 196 -22.88 8.76 20.66
CA LYS A 196 -23.93 9.13 21.60
C LYS A 196 -24.46 10.52 21.28
N CYS A 197 -25.77 10.65 21.13
CA CYS A 197 -26.40 11.95 21.14
C CYS A 197 -26.46 12.47 22.58
N MET A 198 -25.83 13.60 22.85
CA MET A 198 -25.82 14.18 24.20
C MET A 198 -27.15 14.85 24.58
N GLN A 199 -28.05 15.06 23.62
CA GLN A 199 -29.37 15.66 23.88
C GLN A 199 -30.39 14.60 24.31
N CYS A 200 -30.65 13.58 23.48
CA CYS A 200 -31.62 12.53 23.79
C CYS A 200 -31.01 11.29 24.45
N GLY A 201 -29.68 11.19 24.53
CA GLY A 201 -29.00 10.03 25.11
C GLY A 201 -28.96 8.79 24.21
N ALA A 202 -29.54 8.85 23.00
CA ALA A 202 -29.52 7.74 22.04
C ALA A 202 -28.08 7.35 21.69
N MET A 203 -27.87 6.03 21.60
CA MET A 203 -26.61 5.39 21.27
C MET A 203 -26.69 4.85 19.84
N TYR A 204 -25.62 5.06 19.10
CA TYR A 204 -25.46 4.63 17.72
C TYR A 204 -24.30 3.65 17.69
N TYR A 205 -24.55 2.46 17.16
CA TYR A 205 -23.57 1.43 16.88
C TYR A 205 -23.43 1.31 15.35
N ALA A 206 -22.42 0.57 14.90
CA ALA A 206 -22.20 0.36 13.46
C ALA A 206 -23.30 -0.47 12.80
N ASP A 207 -23.93 -1.40 13.52
CA ASP A 207 -24.92 -2.34 13.00
C ASP A 207 -26.36 -2.04 13.47
N HIS A 208 -26.53 -1.22 14.51
CA HIS A 208 -27.83 -0.87 15.09
C HIS A 208 -27.82 0.47 15.83
N GLU A 209 -29.00 1.05 15.99
CA GLU A 209 -29.25 2.18 16.88
C GLU A 209 -29.96 1.70 18.15
N CYS A 210 -29.63 2.26 19.30
CA CYS A 210 -30.31 2.02 20.57
C CYS A 210 -30.81 3.34 21.15
N PHE A 211 -32.09 3.42 21.49
CA PHE A 211 -32.65 4.57 22.20
C PHE A 211 -33.48 4.11 23.39
N GLN A 212 -33.70 5.02 24.34
CA GLN A 212 -34.58 4.78 25.46
C GLN A 212 -36.00 5.19 25.07
N ASP A 213 -36.94 4.26 25.14
CA ASP A 213 -38.35 4.51 24.81
C ASP A 213 -39.07 5.31 25.92
N ASN A 214 -40.33 5.67 25.66
CA ASN A 214 -41.16 6.43 26.59
C ASN A 214 -41.43 5.72 27.94
N TYR A 215 -41.12 4.42 28.05
CA TYR A 215 -41.26 3.61 29.26
C TYR A 215 -39.91 3.41 29.97
N GLY A 216 -38.84 4.02 29.47
CA GLY A 216 -37.50 3.90 30.03
C GLY A 216 -36.75 2.64 29.60
N SER A 217 -37.30 1.85 28.66
CA SER A 217 -36.69 0.63 28.15
C SER A 217 -35.75 0.92 26.97
N TRP A 218 -34.62 0.22 26.89
CA TRP A 218 -33.71 0.33 25.76
C TRP A 218 -34.22 -0.51 24.59
N THR A 219 -34.52 0.16 23.47
CA THR A 219 -35.01 -0.46 22.24
C THR A 219 -33.93 -0.40 21.15
N LYS A 220 -33.80 -1.47 20.36
CA LYS A 220 -32.87 -1.58 19.23
C LYS A 220 -33.59 -1.38 17.90
N CYS A 221 -32.96 -0.64 16.99
CA CYS A 221 -33.37 -0.51 15.59
C CYS A 221 -32.21 -0.91 14.67
N TYR A 222 -32.51 -1.68 13.62
CA TYR A 222 -31.50 -2.12 12.66
C TYR A 222 -31.44 -1.11 11.50
N LEU A 223 -30.22 -0.69 11.13
CA LEU A 223 -30.01 0.27 10.04
C LEU A 223 -30.27 -0.31 8.63
N ASN A 224 -30.53 -1.62 8.53
CA ASN A 224 -30.76 -2.31 7.25
C ASN A 224 -32.24 -2.66 6.97
N SER A 225 -33.19 -1.88 7.49
CA SER A 225 -34.61 -2.02 7.14
C SER A 225 -35.13 -0.81 6.36
N THR A 226 -34.56 -0.57 5.18
CA THR A 226 -35.19 0.18 4.09
C THR A 226 -34.75 -0.40 2.75
#